data_AF-A0A6P9BHD7-F1
#
_entry.id   AF-A0A6P9BHD7-F1
#
_cell.length_a   1.000
_cell.length_b   1.000
_cell.length_c   1.000
_cell.angle_alpha   90.00
_cell.angle_beta   90.00
_cell.angle_gamma   90.00
#
_symmetry.space_group_name_H-M   'P 1'
#
loop_
_entity.id
_entity.type
_entity.pdbx_description
1 polymer ?
#
loop_
_entity_poly.entity_id
_entity_poly.type
_entity_poly.pdbx_seq_one_letter_code
_entity_poly.pdbx_strand_id
1 'polypeptide(L)'
;MSADAVAIPDNINGNSYSQESKPSNRVSEKKCSWASYMTNSPTLIVMIGLPARGKTYVSKKLTRYLNWIGVPTKVFNLGVYRREAVRSYKSYDFFRHDNEEAMRIRKQCALVALEDVKVYLMEESGQIAVFDATNTTRERRDMILAFAKENSFKVFFVESVCDDPEVIAANILDVKVSSPDYPERNRENVMEDFLKRIECYKVTYQPLDPVDYDKDLSFIKVINVGQRFLVNRVQDYIQSKIVYYLMNIHIQPRTIYLCRHGESECNLIKKIGGDSGLSTRGKQFAEALKRFIKEQEIMDLKVWTSQLKRTIQTAEALGVPYEQWKILNEIDAGVCEEMTYEEIQRKYPEEFALRDQEKYLYRYPGGESYQDLVQRLEPVIMELERQENVLVISHQAVMRCLLAYFLDKSADELPYLRCPLHTIFKLTPVAYGCKLEMISLNVEAVDTHRDKPSTVNNLLKSQTPVRMRRNSFTPLASPDTVKRPRNYSVGSQPLNPAGSLLFQEAQDQQKLQESVQAGEIRCSHLRTSGLYLDSQVRLTVKEAVVPNLCSEWPVAYASCFVLQ
;
A
#
# COMPACT_ATOMS: atom_id res chain seq x y z
N MET A 1 -49.71 25.98 -72.42
CA MET A 1 -50.86 26.67 -71.79
C MET A 1 -50.56 26.79 -70.31
N SER A 2 -50.34 28.04 -69.86
CA SER A 2 -50.41 28.62 -68.49
C SER A 2 -49.92 27.77 -67.30
N ALA A 3 -49.01 28.24 -66.44
CA ALA A 3 -49.15 29.50 -65.71
C ALA A 3 -47.83 30.13 -65.21
N ASP A 4 -47.90 31.47 -65.18
CA ASP A 4 -47.14 32.48 -64.44
C ASP A 4 -47.05 32.21 -62.91
N ALA A 5 -46.21 32.85 -62.09
CA ALA A 5 -45.09 33.76 -62.30
C ALA A 5 -44.20 33.72 -61.05
N VAL A 6 -42.93 33.91 -61.35
CA VAL A 6 -41.74 34.18 -60.55
C VAL A 6 -41.91 35.33 -59.53
N ALA A 7 -41.36 35.15 -58.32
CA ALA A 7 -40.96 36.24 -57.43
C ALA A 7 -39.49 36.04 -57.01
N ILE A 8 -38.73 37.12 -57.09
CA ILE A 8 -37.31 37.40 -56.72
C ILE A 8 -37.37 38.78 -56.01
N PRO A 9 -36.46 39.24 -55.10
CA PRO A 9 -35.07 38.80 -54.86
C PRO A 9 -34.57 38.75 -53.38
N ASP A 10 -33.28 38.42 -53.28
CA ASP A 10 -32.24 38.90 -52.34
C ASP A 10 -31.81 38.04 -51.14
N ASN A 11 -30.76 37.25 -51.42
CA ASN A 11 -29.40 37.37 -50.85
C ASN A 11 -29.07 36.76 -49.46
N ILE A 12 -27.87 36.14 -49.45
CA ILE A 12 -26.87 35.94 -48.37
C ILE A 12 -26.73 34.54 -47.71
N ASN A 13 -25.56 33.95 -48.03
CA ASN A 13 -24.66 33.05 -47.29
C ASN A 13 -24.82 31.52 -47.33
N GLY A 14 -23.99 30.89 -48.18
CA GLY A 14 -23.54 29.52 -48.04
C GLY A 14 -22.20 29.31 -48.77
N ASN A 15 -21.07 29.59 -48.10
CA ASN A 15 -19.74 29.34 -48.65
C ASN A 15 -19.26 27.96 -48.18
N SER A 16 -19.18 27.02 -49.12
CA SER A 16 -18.65 25.67 -48.96
C SER A 16 -17.12 25.68 -49.07
N TYR A 17 -16.43 25.31 -47.99
CA TYR A 17 -15.04 24.84 -48.04
C TYR A 17 -14.94 23.54 -47.26
N SER A 18 -14.71 22.45 -48.01
CA SER A 18 -14.34 21.14 -47.51
C SER A 18 -12.99 21.19 -46.79
N GLN A 19 -12.99 20.96 -45.49
CA GLN A 19 -11.76 20.65 -44.73
C GLN A 19 -11.66 19.14 -44.51
N GLU A 20 -10.58 18.57 -45.01
CA GLU A 20 -10.14 17.20 -44.73
C GLU A 20 -9.99 16.99 -43.23
N SER A 21 -10.79 16.09 -42.67
CA SER A 21 -10.63 15.64 -41.29
C SER A 21 -9.50 14.62 -41.20
N LYS A 22 -8.36 15.01 -40.62
CA LYS A 22 -7.33 14.07 -40.16
C LYS A 22 -7.96 13.01 -39.24
N PRO A 23 -7.66 11.70 -39.39
CA PRO A 23 -8.15 10.71 -38.45
C PRO A 23 -7.41 10.89 -37.12
N SER A 24 -8.12 11.35 -36.10
CA SER A 24 -7.60 11.35 -34.74
C SER A 24 -7.58 9.90 -34.24
N ASN A 25 -6.43 9.23 -34.36
CA ASN A 25 -6.16 8.00 -33.62
C ASN A 25 -6.03 8.32 -32.12
N ARG A 26 -7.18 8.51 -31.45
CA ARG A 26 -7.26 8.47 -29.99
C ARG A 26 -7.26 7.01 -29.58
N VAL A 27 -6.06 6.50 -29.29
CA VAL A 27 -5.85 5.24 -28.57
C VAL A 27 -6.74 5.28 -27.32
N SER A 28 -7.52 4.22 -27.10
CA SER A 28 -8.30 4.04 -25.87
C SER A 28 -7.34 4.10 -24.67
N GLU A 29 -7.43 5.15 -23.84
CA GLU A 29 -6.65 5.24 -22.60
C GLU A 29 -6.94 3.98 -21.76
N LYS A 30 -5.92 3.12 -21.58
CA LYS A 30 -6.03 1.91 -20.74
C LYS A 30 -6.38 2.35 -19.31
N LYS A 31 -7.50 1.85 -18.77
CA LYS A 31 -7.89 2.05 -17.37
C LYS A 31 -6.81 1.41 -16.49
N CYS A 32 -6.02 2.22 -15.79
CA CYS A 32 -4.92 1.75 -14.93
C CYS A 32 -4.89 2.55 -13.63
N SER A 33 -4.34 1.96 -12.56
CA SER A 33 -4.14 2.68 -11.29
C SER A 33 -3.07 3.76 -11.44
N TRP A 34 -2.99 4.71 -10.50
CA TRP A 34 -1.93 5.72 -10.49
C TRP A 34 -0.53 5.11 -10.50
N ALA A 35 -0.31 4.06 -9.72
CA ALA A 35 0.98 3.37 -9.67
C ALA A 35 1.31 2.69 -11.00
N SER A 36 0.32 2.08 -11.67
CA SER A 36 0.48 1.47 -12.99
C SER A 36 0.74 2.51 -14.08
N TYR A 37 0.04 3.65 -14.02
CA TYR A 37 0.25 4.80 -14.92
C TYR A 37 1.68 5.35 -14.84
N MET A 38 2.25 5.39 -13.64
CA MET A 38 3.63 5.84 -13.41
C MET A 38 4.71 4.82 -13.80
N THR A 39 4.32 3.59 -14.17
CA THR A 39 5.26 2.54 -14.55
C THR A 39 5.52 2.60 -16.07
N ASN A 40 6.54 3.38 -16.46
CA ASN A 40 6.83 3.70 -17.87
C ASN A 40 7.52 2.58 -18.68
N SER A 41 8.23 1.66 -18.02
CA SER A 41 8.93 0.54 -18.68
C SER A 41 8.81 -0.71 -17.82
N PRO A 42 8.64 -1.91 -18.41
CA PRO A 42 8.63 -3.15 -17.65
C PRO A 42 9.88 -3.29 -16.79
N THR A 43 9.69 -3.74 -15.55
CA THR A 43 10.77 -3.87 -14.56
C THR A 43 10.95 -5.32 -14.13
N LEU A 44 12.18 -5.81 -14.21
CA LEU A 44 12.61 -7.10 -13.68
C LEU A 44 13.21 -6.91 -12.30
N ILE A 45 12.51 -7.35 -11.27
CA ILE A 45 13.01 -7.40 -9.90
C ILE A 45 13.78 -8.71 -9.73
N VAL A 46 15.05 -8.64 -9.36
CA VAL A 46 15.92 -9.82 -9.24
C VAL A 46 16.29 -10.04 -7.79
N MET A 47 15.82 -11.15 -7.21
CA MET A 47 16.15 -11.50 -5.83
C MET A 47 17.58 -12.05 -5.75
N ILE A 48 18.33 -11.64 -4.72
CA ILE A 48 19.69 -12.14 -4.44
C ILE A 48 19.77 -12.61 -2.98
N GLY A 49 20.54 -13.66 -2.74
CA GLY A 49 20.97 -14.05 -1.41
C GLY A 49 20.98 -15.56 -1.21
N LEU A 50 21.60 -15.97 -0.10
CA LEU A 50 21.70 -17.38 0.27
C LEU A 50 20.32 -18.03 0.53
N PRO A 51 20.21 -19.37 0.47
CA PRO A 51 19.00 -20.08 0.90
C PRO A 51 18.58 -19.73 2.34
N ALA A 52 17.28 -19.85 2.65
CA ALA A 52 16.69 -19.49 3.96
C ALA A 52 16.97 -18.04 4.43
N ARG A 53 16.90 -17.09 3.49
CA ARG A 53 17.01 -15.63 3.74
C ARG A 53 15.72 -14.87 3.44
N GLY A 54 14.57 -15.53 3.45
CA GLY A 54 13.28 -14.87 3.22
C GLY A 54 13.01 -14.37 1.79
N LYS A 55 13.84 -14.68 0.78
CA LYS A 55 13.65 -14.21 -0.61
C LYS A 55 12.25 -14.51 -1.16
N THR A 56 11.78 -15.75 -1.06
CA THR A 56 10.45 -16.14 -1.54
C THR A 56 9.33 -15.46 -0.75
N TYR A 57 9.53 -15.24 0.56
CA TYR A 57 8.59 -14.49 1.40
C TYR A 57 8.46 -13.05 0.90
N VAL A 58 9.59 -12.36 0.74
CA VAL A 58 9.66 -10.99 0.22
C VAL A 58 9.07 -10.91 -1.17
N SER A 59 9.40 -11.84 -2.06
CA SER A 59 8.89 -11.89 -3.43
C SER A 59 7.36 -11.94 -3.47
N LYS A 60 6.75 -12.86 -2.72
CA LYS A 60 5.29 -12.99 -2.68
C LYS A 60 4.62 -11.79 -2.03
N LYS A 61 5.14 -11.31 -0.89
CA LYS A 61 4.59 -10.12 -0.22
C LYS A 61 4.68 -8.87 -1.09
N LEU A 62 5.79 -8.69 -1.80
CA LEU A 62 6.00 -7.56 -2.69
C LEU A 62 5.07 -7.64 -3.90
N THR A 63 4.96 -8.82 -4.53
CA THR A 63 4.02 -9.02 -5.63
C THR A 63 2.57 -8.78 -5.23
N ARG A 64 2.15 -9.27 -4.06
CA ARG A 64 0.81 -9.03 -3.50
C ARG A 64 0.54 -7.53 -3.32
N TYR A 65 1.49 -6.81 -2.74
CA TYR A 65 1.39 -5.36 -2.58
C TYR A 65 1.29 -4.63 -3.92
N LEU A 66 2.18 -4.94 -4.87
CA LEU A 66 2.20 -4.30 -6.18
C LEU A 66 0.90 -4.56 -6.95
N ASN A 67 0.38 -5.79 -6.94
CA ASN A 67 -0.91 -6.11 -7.55
C ASN A 67 -2.06 -5.39 -6.84
N TRP A 68 -2.04 -5.28 -5.52
CA TRP A 68 -3.08 -4.60 -4.75
C TRP A 68 -3.15 -3.10 -5.07
N ILE A 69 -2.01 -2.41 -5.24
CA ILE A 69 -1.97 -1.01 -5.72
C ILE A 69 -2.23 -0.89 -7.24
N GLY A 70 -2.48 -2.01 -7.92
CA GLY A 70 -2.89 -2.08 -9.32
C GLY A 70 -1.76 -2.18 -10.35
N VAL A 71 -0.53 -2.54 -9.94
CA VAL A 71 0.61 -2.78 -10.84
C VAL A 71 0.72 -4.29 -11.12
N PRO A 72 0.40 -4.77 -12.34
CA PRO A 72 0.43 -6.18 -12.68
C PRO A 72 1.81 -6.78 -12.46
N THR A 73 1.90 -7.69 -11.50
CA THR A 73 3.16 -8.29 -11.04
C THR A 73 3.04 -9.82 -10.92
N LYS A 74 4.07 -10.54 -11.37
CA LYS A 74 4.13 -12.02 -11.29
C LYS A 74 5.48 -12.50 -10.74
N VAL A 75 5.47 -13.54 -9.91
CA VAL A 75 6.69 -14.18 -9.37
C VAL A 75 7.07 -15.38 -10.25
N PHE A 76 8.35 -15.45 -10.61
CA PHE A 76 8.98 -16.56 -11.31
C PHE A 76 9.94 -17.25 -10.33
N ASN A 77 9.46 -18.30 -9.65
CA ASN A 77 10.24 -19.02 -8.63
C ASN A 77 11.06 -20.14 -9.25
N LEU A 78 12.37 -19.96 -9.31
CA LEU A 78 13.27 -20.90 -9.98
C LEU A 78 13.35 -22.29 -9.32
N GLY A 79 12.95 -22.38 -8.04
CA GLY A 79 12.79 -23.64 -7.34
C GLY A 79 11.69 -24.53 -7.93
N VAL A 80 10.64 -23.94 -8.50
CA VAL A 80 9.52 -24.63 -9.18
C VAL A 80 10.02 -25.24 -10.49
N TYR A 81 10.58 -24.42 -11.38
CA TYR A 81 11.16 -24.85 -12.66
C TYR A 81 12.17 -26.00 -12.49
N ARG A 82 13.06 -25.89 -11.50
CA ARG A 82 14.03 -26.95 -11.19
C ARG A 82 13.34 -28.24 -10.71
N ARG A 83 12.30 -28.16 -9.88
CA ARG A 83 11.59 -29.37 -9.41
C ARG A 83 10.90 -30.10 -10.56
N GLU A 84 10.29 -29.35 -11.47
CA GLU A 84 9.64 -29.91 -12.67
C GLU A 84 10.65 -30.58 -13.61
N ALA A 85 11.85 -29.99 -13.76
CA ALA A 85 12.91 -30.53 -14.60
C ALA A 85 13.55 -31.81 -14.01
N VAL A 86 13.80 -31.86 -12.70
CA VAL A 86 14.64 -32.91 -12.07
C VAL A 86 13.80 -34.08 -11.49
N ARG A 87 12.49 -33.90 -11.28
CA ARG A 87 11.50 -34.88 -10.76
C ARG A 87 11.79 -35.54 -9.40
N SER A 88 13.03 -35.79 -9.00
CA SER A 88 13.42 -36.28 -7.68
C SER A 88 14.63 -35.52 -7.11
N TYR A 89 14.50 -35.07 -5.88
CA TYR A 89 15.57 -34.43 -5.11
C TYR A 89 16.39 -35.52 -4.41
N LYS A 90 17.72 -35.53 -4.59
CA LYS A 90 18.60 -36.52 -3.92
C LYS A 90 19.22 -35.98 -2.63
N SER A 91 19.97 -34.88 -2.69
CA SER A 91 20.59 -34.23 -1.52
C SER A 91 21.15 -32.84 -1.91
N TYR A 92 21.84 -32.20 -0.97
CA TYR A 92 22.66 -31.01 -1.18
C TYR A 92 23.71 -31.15 -2.31
N ASP A 93 24.11 -32.37 -2.70
CA ASP A 93 25.12 -32.63 -3.74
C ASP A 93 24.75 -32.04 -5.11
N PHE A 94 23.44 -31.90 -5.38
CA PHE A 94 22.94 -31.23 -6.58
C PHE A 94 23.32 -29.74 -6.62
N PHE A 95 23.59 -29.11 -5.48
CA PHE A 95 23.88 -27.67 -5.40
C PHE A 95 25.35 -27.33 -5.40
N ARG A 96 26.24 -28.32 -5.35
CA ARG A 96 27.68 -28.09 -5.41
C ARG A 96 28.06 -27.36 -6.70
N HIS A 97 29.08 -26.52 -6.62
CA HIS A 97 29.52 -25.69 -7.75
C HIS A 97 30.38 -26.48 -8.75
N ASP A 98 31.00 -27.58 -8.30
CA ASP A 98 31.77 -28.54 -9.11
C ASP A 98 30.90 -29.60 -9.80
N ASN A 99 29.60 -29.64 -9.50
CA ASN A 99 28.65 -30.51 -10.18
C ASN A 99 28.21 -29.87 -11.52
N GLU A 100 28.97 -30.12 -12.58
CA GLU A 100 28.74 -29.55 -13.91
C GLU A 100 27.36 -29.87 -14.49
N GLU A 101 26.87 -31.10 -14.30
CA GLU A 101 25.55 -31.51 -14.78
C GLU A 101 24.44 -30.71 -14.09
N ALA A 102 24.48 -30.62 -12.75
CA ALA A 102 23.49 -29.87 -12.01
C ALA A 102 23.59 -28.35 -12.25
N MET A 103 24.81 -27.83 -12.48
CA MET A 103 25.01 -26.44 -12.91
C MET A 103 24.35 -26.17 -14.28
N ARG A 104 24.53 -27.08 -15.24
CA ARG A 104 23.89 -27.00 -16.57
C ARG A 104 22.37 -27.01 -16.47
N ILE A 105 21.80 -27.92 -15.68
CA ILE A 105 20.35 -28.00 -15.45
C ILE A 105 19.84 -26.70 -14.79
N ARG A 106 20.49 -26.22 -13.72
CA ARG A 106 20.10 -24.97 -13.05
C ARG A 106 20.23 -23.74 -13.95
N LYS A 107 21.20 -23.71 -14.85
CA LYS A 107 21.33 -22.65 -15.87
C LYS A 107 20.19 -22.73 -16.88
N GLN A 108 19.86 -23.92 -17.38
CA GLN A 108 18.74 -24.11 -18.30
C GLN A 108 17.40 -23.70 -17.68
N CYS A 109 17.13 -24.07 -16.42
CA CYS A 109 15.93 -23.62 -15.72
C CYS A 109 15.84 -22.08 -15.65
N ALA A 110 16.97 -21.40 -15.43
CA ALA A 110 17.02 -19.93 -15.41
C ALA A 110 16.69 -19.33 -16.77
N LEU A 111 17.19 -19.90 -17.85
CA LEU A 111 16.89 -19.44 -19.22
C LEU A 111 15.41 -19.64 -19.57
N VAL A 112 14.84 -20.80 -19.24
CA VAL A 112 13.40 -21.06 -19.45
C VAL A 112 12.55 -20.05 -18.67
N ALA A 113 12.86 -19.82 -17.39
CA ALA A 113 12.13 -18.85 -16.59
C ALA A 113 12.28 -17.40 -17.10
N LEU A 114 13.43 -17.03 -17.69
CA LEU A 114 13.60 -15.72 -18.32
C LEU A 114 12.78 -15.58 -19.61
N GLU A 115 12.61 -16.64 -20.39
CA GLU A 115 11.70 -16.58 -21.55
C GLU A 115 10.25 -16.38 -21.10
N ASP A 116 9.81 -17.07 -20.04
CA ASP A 116 8.48 -16.84 -19.46
C ASP A 116 8.31 -15.41 -18.90
N VAL A 117 9.37 -14.83 -18.34
CA VAL A 117 9.40 -13.41 -17.94
C VAL A 117 9.16 -12.51 -19.14
N LYS A 118 9.83 -12.77 -20.27
CA LYS A 118 9.67 -12.00 -21.50
C LYS A 118 8.24 -12.08 -22.02
N VAL A 119 7.68 -13.29 -22.13
CA VAL A 119 6.28 -13.50 -22.54
C VAL A 119 5.34 -12.72 -21.64
N TYR A 120 5.53 -12.79 -20.32
CA TYR A 120 4.68 -12.06 -19.38
C TYR A 120 4.73 -10.53 -19.56
N LEU A 121 5.94 -9.97 -19.69
CA LEU A 121 6.14 -8.52 -19.78
C LEU A 121 5.80 -7.94 -21.16
N MET A 122 5.94 -8.72 -22.24
CA MET A 122 5.71 -8.26 -23.61
C MET A 122 4.34 -8.65 -24.17
N GLU A 123 3.82 -9.81 -23.81
CA GLU A 123 2.61 -10.39 -24.42
C GLU A 123 1.41 -10.40 -23.45
N GLU A 124 1.63 -10.70 -22.16
CA GLU A 124 0.55 -10.81 -21.16
C GLU A 124 0.20 -9.48 -20.46
N SER A 125 0.70 -8.34 -20.96
CA SER A 125 0.51 -7.01 -20.35
C SER A 125 1.02 -6.88 -18.90
N GLY A 126 1.98 -7.72 -18.49
CA GLY A 126 2.68 -7.60 -17.23
C GLY A 126 3.55 -6.34 -17.15
N GLN A 127 3.63 -5.71 -15.97
CA GLN A 127 4.51 -4.55 -15.77
C GLN A 127 5.75 -4.89 -14.94
N ILE A 128 5.64 -5.83 -13.99
CA ILE A 128 6.76 -6.22 -13.13
C ILE A 128 6.89 -7.73 -13.04
N ALA A 129 8.09 -8.24 -13.30
CA ALA A 129 8.43 -9.63 -13.07
C ALA A 129 9.36 -9.75 -11.85
N VAL A 130 9.04 -10.62 -10.90
CA VAL A 130 9.91 -10.91 -9.76
C VAL A 130 10.61 -12.24 -9.99
N PHE A 131 11.90 -12.20 -10.26
CA PHE A 131 12.74 -13.36 -10.50
C PHE A 131 13.33 -13.88 -9.18
N ASP A 132 12.65 -14.87 -8.58
CA ASP A 132 13.00 -15.45 -7.27
C ASP A 132 13.96 -16.63 -7.43
N ALA A 133 15.25 -16.34 -7.28
CA ALA A 133 16.34 -17.30 -7.23
C ALA A 133 17.45 -16.82 -6.28
N THR A 134 18.54 -17.59 -6.13
CA THR A 134 19.68 -17.19 -5.29
C THR A 134 20.51 -16.08 -5.93
N ASN A 135 20.76 -16.16 -7.25
CA ASN A 135 21.51 -15.17 -8.04
C ASN A 135 22.80 -14.65 -7.36
N THR A 136 23.49 -15.57 -6.68
CA THR A 136 24.61 -15.26 -5.77
C THR A 136 25.92 -14.94 -6.50
N THR A 137 26.06 -15.26 -7.78
CA THR A 137 27.28 -15.03 -8.56
C THR A 137 27.12 -13.83 -9.51
N ARG A 138 28.22 -13.10 -9.77
CA ARG A 138 28.24 -11.99 -10.75
C ARG A 138 27.88 -12.47 -12.15
N GLU A 139 28.46 -13.58 -12.61
CA GLU A 139 28.16 -14.18 -13.92
C GLU A 139 26.65 -14.40 -14.14
N ARG A 140 25.93 -14.88 -13.12
CA ARG A 140 24.48 -15.08 -13.21
C ARG A 140 23.74 -13.74 -13.33
N ARG A 141 24.18 -12.71 -12.61
CA ARG A 141 23.57 -11.38 -12.67
C ARG A 141 23.86 -10.70 -14.00
N ASP A 142 25.06 -10.84 -14.54
CA ASP A 142 25.43 -10.32 -15.86
C ASP A 142 24.59 -10.95 -16.98
N MET A 143 24.34 -12.25 -16.90
CA MET A 143 23.42 -12.94 -17.82
C MET A 143 22.00 -12.35 -17.77
N ILE A 144 21.49 -12.05 -16.57
CA ILE A 144 20.16 -11.43 -16.39
C ILE A 144 20.15 -9.98 -16.89
N LEU A 145 21.22 -9.22 -16.64
CA LEU A 145 21.38 -7.84 -17.13
C LEU A 145 21.45 -7.78 -18.66
N ALA A 146 22.17 -8.71 -19.30
CA ALA A 146 22.23 -8.83 -20.75
C ALA A 146 20.83 -9.11 -21.34
N PHE A 147 20.13 -10.10 -20.79
CA PHE A 147 18.74 -10.40 -21.15
C PHE A 147 17.81 -9.19 -21.00
N ALA A 148 17.90 -8.46 -19.88
CA ALA A 148 17.08 -7.29 -19.64
C ALA A 148 17.39 -6.16 -20.63
N LYS A 149 18.68 -5.94 -20.93
CA LYS A 149 19.13 -4.93 -21.90
C LYS A 149 18.62 -5.23 -23.32
N GLU A 150 18.70 -6.49 -23.76
CA GLU A 150 18.19 -6.93 -25.07
C GLU A 150 16.69 -6.69 -25.22
N ASN A 151 15.94 -6.85 -24.13
CA ASN A 151 14.49 -6.71 -24.10
C ASN A 151 13.99 -5.33 -23.63
N SER A 152 14.91 -4.37 -23.40
CA SER A 152 14.60 -3.02 -22.88
C SER A 152 13.85 -3.02 -21.54
N PHE A 153 14.14 -3.98 -20.67
CA PHE A 153 13.62 -4.04 -19.31
C PHE A 153 14.52 -3.29 -18.34
N LYS A 154 13.93 -2.59 -17.38
CA LYS A 154 14.66 -2.07 -16.21
C LYS A 154 14.98 -3.22 -15.27
N VAL A 155 16.06 -3.12 -14.52
CA VAL A 155 16.44 -4.12 -13.51
C VAL A 155 16.58 -3.46 -12.15
N PHE A 156 15.96 -4.07 -11.14
CA PHE A 156 16.09 -3.65 -9.74
C PHE A 156 16.41 -4.86 -8.86
N PHE A 157 17.57 -4.87 -8.20
CA PHE A 157 17.96 -6.01 -7.37
C PHE A 157 17.49 -5.85 -5.92
N VAL A 158 17.02 -6.95 -5.33
CA VAL A 158 16.68 -7.03 -3.91
C VAL A 158 17.52 -8.14 -3.28
N GLU A 159 18.58 -7.75 -2.58
CA GLU A 159 19.48 -8.67 -1.90
C GLU A 159 19.07 -8.82 -0.43
N SER A 160 18.78 -10.05 0.01
CA SER A 160 18.51 -10.35 1.42
C SER A 160 19.74 -10.97 2.08
N VAL A 161 20.32 -10.24 3.03
CA VAL A 161 21.49 -10.63 3.81
C VAL A 161 21.06 -10.83 5.25
N CYS A 162 21.37 -11.99 5.81
CA CYS A 162 21.13 -12.27 7.23
C CYS A 162 22.18 -13.25 7.72
N ASP A 163 22.86 -12.89 8.80
CA ASP A 163 23.93 -13.71 9.38
C ASP A 163 23.56 -14.24 10.76
N ASP A 164 22.38 -13.87 11.27
CA ASP A 164 21.82 -14.29 12.55
C ASP A 164 21.36 -15.76 12.51
N PRO A 165 22.07 -16.70 13.19
CA PRO A 165 21.77 -18.13 13.14
C PRO A 165 20.35 -18.51 13.58
N GLU A 166 19.77 -17.78 14.53
CA GLU A 166 18.43 -18.08 15.06
C GLU A 166 17.36 -17.83 14.00
N VAL A 167 17.49 -16.70 13.29
CA VAL A 167 16.61 -16.36 12.16
C VAL A 167 16.75 -17.39 11.04
N ILE A 168 17.96 -17.87 10.75
CA ILE A 168 18.19 -18.90 9.73
C ILE A 168 17.48 -20.20 10.14
N ALA A 169 17.68 -20.64 11.37
CA ALA A 169 17.09 -21.87 11.88
C ALA A 169 15.55 -21.80 11.84
N ALA A 170 14.97 -20.69 12.32
CA ALA A 170 13.53 -20.44 12.25
C ALA A 170 13.01 -20.50 10.80
N ASN A 171 13.67 -19.82 9.85
CA ASN A 171 13.29 -19.84 8.44
C ASN A 171 13.34 -21.25 7.82
N ILE A 172 14.31 -22.08 8.21
CA ILE A 172 14.41 -23.46 7.73
C ILE A 172 13.25 -24.30 8.31
N LEU A 173 13.00 -24.18 9.61
CA LEU A 173 11.93 -24.92 10.29
C LEU A 173 10.54 -24.57 9.75
N ASP A 174 10.25 -23.28 9.59
CA ASP A 174 8.92 -22.81 9.16
C ASP A 174 8.59 -23.18 7.72
N VAL A 175 9.59 -23.13 6.83
CA VAL A 175 9.34 -23.11 5.38
C VAL A 175 9.95 -24.30 4.64
N LYS A 176 11.04 -24.88 5.15
CA LYS A 176 11.81 -25.90 4.42
C LYS A 176 11.54 -27.31 4.90
N VAL A 177 11.17 -27.49 6.17
CA VAL A 177 10.69 -28.79 6.68
C VAL A 177 9.40 -29.23 5.99
N SER A 178 8.53 -28.28 5.59
CA SER A 178 7.29 -28.54 4.86
C SER A 178 7.42 -28.37 3.33
N SER A 179 8.64 -28.19 2.83
CA SER A 179 8.89 -27.92 1.40
C SER A 179 8.79 -29.21 0.58
N PRO A 180 8.27 -29.15 -0.67
CA PRO A 180 8.28 -30.29 -1.60
C PRO A 180 9.67 -30.84 -1.94
N ASP A 181 10.74 -30.05 -1.68
CA ASP A 181 12.12 -30.50 -1.81
C ASP A 181 12.47 -31.65 -0.82
N TYR A 182 11.71 -31.79 0.29
CA TYR A 182 11.97 -32.75 1.36
C TYR A 182 10.73 -33.61 1.64
N PRO A 183 10.57 -34.76 0.95
CA PRO A 183 9.44 -35.67 1.15
C PRO A 183 9.52 -36.44 2.48
N GLU A 184 10.72 -36.64 3.03
CA GLU A 184 10.93 -37.30 4.32
C GLU A 184 10.65 -36.35 5.50
N ARG A 185 9.94 -36.85 6.52
CA ARG A 185 9.48 -36.05 7.67
C ARG A 185 10.51 -35.89 8.78
N ASN A 186 11.72 -36.43 8.65
CA ASN A 186 12.72 -36.29 9.69
C ASN A 186 13.34 -34.89 9.65
N ARG A 187 12.91 -34.04 10.59
CA ARG A 187 13.28 -32.62 10.68
C ARG A 187 14.79 -32.43 10.81
N GLU A 188 15.47 -33.34 11.52
CA GLU A 188 16.91 -33.25 11.78
C GLU A 188 17.71 -33.46 10.49
N ASN A 189 17.39 -34.51 9.72
CA ASN A 189 18.04 -34.80 8.44
C ASN A 189 17.82 -33.68 7.42
N VAL A 190 16.60 -33.11 7.38
CA VAL A 190 16.27 -31.98 6.49
C VAL A 190 17.09 -30.74 6.87
N MET A 191 17.22 -30.45 8.16
CA MET A 191 18.04 -29.34 8.64
C MET A 191 19.50 -29.52 8.24
N GLU A 192 20.07 -30.71 8.46
CA GLU A 192 21.47 -31.00 8.14
C GLU A 192 21.76 -30.87 6.63
N ASP A 193 20.90 -31.46 5.78
CA ASP A 193 21.01 -31.33 4.32
C ASP A 193 20.90 -29.87 3.88
N PHE A 194 19.96 -29.12 4.46
CA PHE A 194 19.75 -27.72 4.08
C PHE A 194 20.91 -26.81 4.50
N LEU A 195 21.52 -27.07 5.67
CA LEU A 195 22.72 -26.36 6.10
C LEU A 195 23.90 -26.63 5.15
N LYS A 196 24.15 -27.90 4.78
CA LYS A 196 25.16 -28.27 3.78
C LYS A 196 24.90 -27.62 2.41
N ARG A 197 23.62 -27.53 2.02
CA ARG A 197 23.21 -26.79 0.82
C ARG A 197 23.53 -25.30 0.90
N ILE A 198 23.37 -24.65 2.05
CA ILE A 198 23.78 -23.24 2.25
C ILE A 198 25.30 -23.10 2.07
N GLU A 199 26.09 -24.01 2.65
CA GLU A 199 27.55 -24.00 2.52
C GLU A 199 27.99 -24.10 1.05
N CYS A 200 27.31 -24.91 0.23
CA CYS A 200 27.59 -24.97 -1.22
C CYS A 200 27.48 -23.60 -1.91
N TYR A 201 26.50 -22.78 -1.54
CA TYR A 201 26.32 -21.44 -2.11
C TYR A 201 27.31 -20.42 -1.54
N LYS A 202 27.72 -20.55 -0.26
CA LYS A 202 28.69 -19.63 0.35
C LYS A 202 30.03 -19.62 -0.39
N VAL A 203 30.48 -20.77 -0.89
CA VAL A 203 31.75 -20.90 -1.64
C VAL A 203 31.85 -19.93 -2.82
N THR A 204 30.73 -19.66 -3.49
CA THR A 204 30.70 -18.83 -4.72
C THR A 204 29.91 -17.53 -4.55
N TYR A 205 29.47 -17.22 -3.33
CA TYR A 205 28.63 -16.05 -3.09
C TYR A 205 29.44 -14.77 -3.20
N GLN A 206 29.02 -13.91 -4.13
CA GLN A 206 29.55 -12.58 -4.36
C GLN A 206 28.42 -11.59 -4.10
N PRO A 207 28.33 -11.04 -2.86
CA PRO A 207 27.34 -10.03 -2.52
C PRO A 207 27.44 -8.81 -3.44
N LEU A 208 26.36 -8.02 -3.54
CA LEU A 208 26.43 -6.77 -4.29
C LEU A 208 27.48 -5.82 -3.70
N ASP A 209 28.25 -5.14 -4.53
CA ASP A 209 29.29 -4.21 -4.11
C ASP A 209 28.96 -2.78 -4.58
N PRO A 210 28.37 -1.92 -3.71
CA PRO A 210 27.99 -0.56 -4.08
C PRO A 210 29.18 0.35 -4.39
N VAL A 211 30.40 -0.01 -4.00
CA VAL A 211 31.56 0.88 -4.07
C VAL A 211 32.31 0.69 -5.39
N ASP A 212 32.51 -0.55 -5.81
CA ASP A 212 33.31 -0.87 -6.99
C ASP A 212 32.47 -1.48 -8.12
N TYR A 213 32.18 -2.78 -8.03
CA TYR A 213 31.64 -3.54 -9.17
C TYR A 213 30.18 -3.21 -9.51
N ASP A 214 29.31 -3.07 -8.50
CA ASP A 214 27.86 -2.90 -8.68
C ASP A 214 27.41 -1.44 -8.48
N LYS A 215 28.34 -0.47 -8.47
CA LYS A 215 28.07 0.97 -8.20
C LYS A 215 27.03 1.61 -9.12
N ASP A 216 26.93 1.12 -10.35
CA ASP A 216 26.02 1.64 -11.36
C ASP A 216 24.65 0.93 -11.38
N LEU A 217 24.49 -0.14 -10.60
CA LEU A 217 23.26 -0.93 -10.53
C LEU A 217 22.24 -0.34 -9.56
N SER A 218 20.96 -0.52 -9.87
CA SER A 218 19.85 -0.12 -9.01
C SER A 218 19.45 -1.26 -8.09
N PHE A 219 19.57 -1.06 -6.78
CA PHE A 219 19.30 -2.14 -5.82
C PHE A 219 18.99 -1.68 -4.40
N ILE A 220 18.46 -2.62 -3.62
CA ILE A 220 18.35 -2.54 -2.18
C ILE A 220 18.94 -3.81 -1.54
N LYS A 221 19.79 -3.64 -0.54
CA LYS A 221 20.21 -4.68 0.41
C LYS A 221 19.36 -4.57 1.66
N VAL A 222 18.66 -5.65 2.00
CA VAL A 222 17.91 -5.81 3.24
C VAL A 222 18.76 -6.64 4.18
N ILE A 223 19.26 -6.03 5.25
CA ILE A 223 20.23 -6.63 6.17
C ILE A 223 19.54 -6.98 7.49
N ASN A 224 19.71 -8.22 7.93
CA ASN A 224 19.16 -8.78 9.17
C ASN A 224 17.66 -8.49 9.32
N VAL A 225 16.85 -8.98 8.38
CA VAL A 225 15.38 -8.92 8.46
C VAL A 225 14.86 -7.47 8.55
N GLY A 226 15.55 -6.53 7.90
CA GLY A 226 15.13 -5.12 7.84
C GLY A 226 15.65 -4.26 8.98
N GLN A 227 16.61 -4.73 9.79
CA GLN A 227 17.31 -3.88 10.76
C GLN A 227 18.08 -2.75 10.07
N ARG A 228 18.67 -3.02 8.90
CA ARG A 228 19.44 -2.04 8.11
C ARG A 228 19.16 -2.22 6.63
N PHE A 229 19.27 -1.11 5.91
CA PHE A 229 19.09 -1.07 4.46
C PHE A 229 20.25 -0.33 3.82
N LEU A 230 20.67 -0.79 2.64
CA LEU A 230 21.54 -0.04 1.74
C LEU A 230 20.83 0.06 0.40
N VAL A 231 20.54 1.28 -0.05
CA VAL A 231 19.83 1.55 -1.29
C VAL A 231 20.78 2.25 -2.25
N ASN A 232 20.87 1.77 -3.49
CA ASN A 232 21.70 2.36 -4.54
C ASN A 232 20.86 2.70 -5.78
N ARG A 233 21.03 3.93 -6.29
CA ARG A 233 20.49 4.41 -7.59
C ARG A 233 19.04 4.03 -7.89
N VAL A 234 18.09 4.50 -7.09
CA VAL A 234 16.66 4.40 -7.40
C VAL A 234 16.35 5.22 -8.67
N GLN A 235 15.81 4.58 -9.70
CA GLN A 235 15.64 5.18 -11.03
C GLN A 235 14.29 5.85 -11.24
N ASP A 236 13.24 5.37 -10.57
CA ASP A 236 11.88 5.82 -10.82
C ASP A 236 10.93 5.66 -9.61
N TYR A 237 9.69 6.07 -9.84
CA TYR A 237 8.61 6.02 -8.85
C TYR A 237 8.39 4.60 -8.31
N ILE A 238 8.35 3.60 -9.18
CA ILE A 238 7.99 2.24 -8.75
C ILE A 238 9.10 1.61 -7.91
N GLN A 239 10.37 1.85 -8.26
CA GLN A 239 11.51 1.44 -7.42
C GLN A 239 11.48 2.16 -6.07
N SER A 240 11.13 3.45 -6.02
CA SER A 240 10.99 4.17 -4.74
C SER A 240 9.89 3.58 -3.85
N LYS A 241 8.77 3.17 -4.44
CA LYS A 241 7.67 2.49 -3.73
C LYS A 241 8.06 1.11 -3.24
N ILE A 242 8.81 0.35 -4.03
CA ILE A 242 9.35 -0.95 -3.63
C ILE A 242 10.27 -0.78 -2.42
N VAL A 243 11.20 0.17 -2.47
CA VAL A 243 12.10 0.49 -1.35
C VAL A 243 11.30 0.84 -0.10
N TYR A 244 10.35 1.78 -0.23
CA TYR A 244 9.51 2.21 0.88
C TYR A 244 8.72 1.05 1.52
N TYR A 245 8.14 0.17 0.70
CA TYR A 245 7.44 -1.01 1.20
C TYR A 245 8.38 -1.98 1.94
N LEU A 246 9.54 -2.29 1.35
CA LEU A 246 10.52 -3.19 1.95
C LEU A 246 11.09 -2.67 3.28
N MET A 247 11.13 -1.35 3.47
CA MET A 247 11.54 -0.73 4.72
C MET A 247 10.51 -0.83 5.86
N ASN A 248 9.23 -1.10 5.53
CA ASN A 248 8.15 -1.14 6.51
C ASN A 248 7.66 -2.56 6.84
N ILE A 249 8.09 -3.59 6.10
CA ILE A 249 7.70 -4.97 6.40
C ILE A 249 8.57 -5.59 7.51
N HIS A 250 7.94 -6.40 8.37
CA HIS A 250 8.66 -7.27 9.30
C HIS A 250 8.10 -8.71 9.29
N ILE A 251 8.94 -9.65 9.75
CA ILE A 251 8.68 -11.10 9.72
C ILE A 251 8.15 -11.63 11.06
N GLN A 252 8.16 -10.82 12.13
CA GLN A 252 7.70 -11.28 13.44
C GLN A 252 6.22 -11.73 13.39
N PRO A 253 5.90 -12.87 14.03
CA PRO A 253 4.52 -13.33 14.17
C PRO A 253 3.67 -12.26 14.86
N ARG A 254 2.48 -12.01 14.32
CA ARG A 254 1.54 -11.03 14.84
C ARG A 254 0.11 -11.37 14.45
N THR A 255 -0.84 -10.71 15.10
CA THR A 255 -2.26 -10.88 14.78
C THR A 255 -2.91 -9.55 14.44
N ILE A 256 -3.59 -9.49 13.30
CA ILE A 256 -4.37 -8.33 12.88
C ILE A 256 -5.85 -8.71 13.00
N TYR A 257 -6.61 -7.91 13.72
CA TYR A 257 -8.05 -8.07 13.88
C TYR A 257 -8.75 -7.02 13.02
N LEU A 258 -9.64 -7.44 12.14
CA LEU A 258 -10.48 -6.55 11.35
C LEU A 258 -11.94 -6.78 11.73
N CYS A 259 -12.68 -5.72 12.03
CA CYS A 259 -14.12 -5.78 12.12
C CYS A 259 -14.74 -4.48 11.59
N ARG A 260 -16.05 -4.54 11.33
CA ARG A 260 -16.83 -3.34 11.09
C ARG A 260 -17.23 -2.72 12.42
N HIS A 261 -17.64 -1.46 12.39
CA HIS A 261 -18.47 -0.88 13.45
C HIS A 261 -19.66 -1.80 13.80
N GLY A 262 -20.19 -1.66 15.02
CA GLY A 262 -21.48 -2.28 15.37
C GLY A 262 -22.61 -1.78 14.46
N GLU A 263 -23.70 -2.53 14.34
CA GLU A 263 -24.86 -2.14 13.53
C GLU A 263 -25.28 -0.69 13.82
N SER A 264 -25.48 0.09 12.76
CA SER A 264 -25.87 1.51 12.84
C SER A 264 -27.32 1.74 12.43
N GLU A 265 -27.88 2.89 12.78
CA GLU A 265 -29.24 3.28 12.38
C GLU A 265 -29.43 3.26 10.86
N CYS A 266 -28.44 3.76 10.09
CA CYS A 266 -28.47 3.68 8.63
C CYS A 266 -28.50 2.23 8.10
N ASN A 267 -27.89 1.27 8.80
CA ASN A 267 -27.94 -0.13 8.38
C ASN A 267 -29.36 -0.71 8.52
N LEU A 268 -30.07 -0.40 9.62
CA LEU A 268 -31.44 -0.86 9.84
C LEU A 268 -32.38 -0.41 8.71
N ILE A 269 -32.22 0.83 8.26
CA ILE A 269 -33.01 1.41 7.15
C ILE A 269 -32.37 1.21 5.77
N LYS A 270 -31.31 0.39 5.67
CA LYS A 270 -30.60 0.02 4.42
C LYS A 270 -30.03 1.20 3.62
N LYS A 271 -29.71 2.31 4.28
CA LYS A 271 -29.05 3.47 3.67
C LYS A 271 -27.54 3.28 3.63
N ILE A 272 -26.92 3.68 2.52
CA ILE A 272 -25.45 3.70 2.38
C ILE A 272 -24.89 5.05 2.85
N GLY A 273 -23.61 5.05 3.26
CA GLY A 273 -22.92 6.27 3.65
C GLY A 273 -23.40 6.87 4.98
N GLY A 274 -23.36 8.19 5.08
CA GLY A 274 -23.79 8.98 6.23
C GLY A 274 -22.90 8.83 7.47
N ASP A 275 -23.33 9.49 8.56
CA ASP A 275 -22.63 9.50 9.86
C ASP A 275 -23.60 9.19 11.03
N SER A 276 -24.47 8.19 10.84
CA SER A 276 -25.36 7.73 11.91
C SER A 276 -24.59 7.02 13.03
N GLY A 277 -25.13 7.10 14.25
CA GLY A 277 -24.63 6.33 15.40
C GLY A 277 -25.03 4.85 15.39
N LEU A 278 -24.60 4.13 16.42
CA LEU A 278 -24.93 2.72 16.65
C LEU A 278 -26.40 2.53 17.04
N SER A 279 -27.00 1.46 16.52
CA SER A 279 -28.27 0.91 16.99
C SER A 279 -28.12 0.29 18.37
N THR A 280 -29.23 -0.12 18.99
CA THR A 280 -29.21 -0.89 20.24
C THR A 280 -28.38 -2.17 20.11
N ARG A 281 -28.51 -2.90 18.98
CA ARG A 281 -27.71 -4.10 18.71
C ARG A 281 -26.24 -3.77 18.43
N GLY A 282 -25.96 -2.65 17.77
CA GLY A 282 -24.59 -2.17 17.58
C GLY A 282 -23.87 -1.88 18.90
N LYS A 283 -24.57 -1.32 19.89
CA LYS A 283 -24.03 -1.12 21.25
C LYS A 283 -23.79 -2.45 21.96
N GLN A 284 -24.69 -3.42 21.82
CA GLN A 284 -24.49 -4.78 22.37
C GLN A 284 -23.26 -5.46 21.75
N PHE A 285 -23.03 -5.30 20.44
CA PHE A 285 -21.82 -5.78 19.79
C PHE A 285 -20.56 -5.12 20.35
N ALA A 286 -20.58 -3.81 20.59
CA ALA A 286 -19.42 -3.10 21.14
C ALA A 286 -19.03 -3.64 22.53
N GLU A 287 -20.01 -3.94 23.38
CA GLU A 287 -19.77 -4.60 24.69
C GLU A 287 -19.30 -6.06 24.55
N ALA A 288 -19.83 -6.80 23.57
CA ALA A 288 -19.36 -8.15 23.27
C ALA A 288 -17.91 -8.14 22.76
N LEU A 289 -17.55 -7.16 21.93
CA LEU A 289 -16.19 -6.96 21.41
C LEU A 289 -15.22 -6.62 22.55
N LYS A 290 -15.63 -5.76 23.49
CA LYS A 290 -14.85 -5.48 24.71
C LYS A 290 -14.53 -6.75 25.48
N ARG A 291 -15.54 -7.59 25.71
CA ARG A 291 -15.36 -8.87 26.42
C ARG A 291 -14.39 -9.79 25.66
N PHE A 292 -14.60 -9.94 24.36
CA PHE A 292 -13.72 -10.73 23.50
C PHE A 292 -12.26 -10.26 23.58
N ILE A 293 -12.01 -8.96 23.41
CA ILE A 293 -10.63 -8.43 23.44
C ILE A 293 -9.99 -8.64 24.81
N LYS A 294 -10.75 -8.49 25.90
CA LYS A 294 -10.25 -8.78 27.25
C LYS A 294 -9.90 -10.25 27.44
N GLU A 295 -10.71 -11.18 26.91
CA GLU A 295 -10.48 -12.62 26.98
C GLU A 295 -9.28 -13.09 26.14
N GLN A 296 -8.93 -12.36 25.07
CA GLN A 296 -7.76 -12.69 24.25
C GLN A 296 -6.43 -12.28 24.89
N GLU A 297 -6.43 -11.45 25.93
CA GLU A 297 -5.24 -10.98 26.67
C GLU A 297 -4.09 -10.51 25.74
N ILE A 298 -4.46 -9.74 24.70
CA ILE A 298 -3.52 -9.32 23.66
C ILE A 298 -2.61 -8.21 24.21
N MET A 299 -1.30 -8.49 24.28
CA MET A 299 -0.31 -7.49 24.66
C MET A 299 -0.19 -6.39 23.59
N ASP A 300 -0.04 -5.15 24.06
CA ASP A 300 0.21 -3.95 23.24
C ASP A 300 -0.75 -3.76 22.05
N LEU A 301 -2.01 -4.15 22.22
CA LEU A 301 -3.03 -4.00 21.20
C LEU A 301 -3.27 -2.52 20.85
N LYS A 302 -3.03 -2.16 19.61
CA LYS A 302 -3.42 -0.85 19.06
C LYS A 302 -4.82 -0.94 18.45
N VAL A 303 -5.65 0.07 18.72
CA VAL A 303 -7.02 0.15 18.17
C VAL A 303 -7.12 1.33 17.22
N TRP A 304 -7.53 1.08 15.99
CA TRP A 304 -7.73 2.10 14.97
C TRP A 304 -9.19 2.19 14.55
N THR A 305 -9.69 3.40 14.38
CA THR A 305 -11.04 3.68 13.92
C THR A 305 -11.01 4.63 12.73
N SER A 306 -12.13 4.69 12.00
CA SER A 306 -12.41 5.86 11.16
C SER A 306 -12.78 7.09 12.00
N GLN A 307 -13.05 8.22 11.34
CA GLN A 307 -13.59 9.43 11.99
C GLN A 307 -15.13 9.46 12.07
N LEU A 308 -15.82 8.40 11.60
CA LEU A 308 -17.28 8.32 11.62
C LEU A 308 -17.77 7.79 12.97
N LYS A 309 -18.88 8.34 13.47
CA LYS A 309 -19.41 8.12 14.83
C LYS A 309 -19.55 6.65 15.17
N ARG A 310 -20.06 5.83 14.26
CA ARG A 310 -20.29 4.40 14.47
C ARG A 310 -19.01 3.62 14.81
N THR A 311 -17.86 3.93 14.19
CA THR A 311 -16.60 3.25 14.55
C THR A 311 -16.07 3.76 15.88
N ILE A 312 -16.20 5.07 16.13
CA ILE A 312 -15.77 5.72 17.38
C ILE A 312 -16.55 5.15 18.56
N GLN A 313 -17.89 5.13 18.51
CA GLN A 313 -18.74 4.58 19.55
C GLN A 313 -18.47 3.08 19.83
N THR A 314 -18.08 2.33 18.80
CA THR A 314 -17.68 0.92 18.98
C THR A 314 -16.38 0.81 19.76
N ALA A 315 -15.39 1.68 19.47
CA ALA A 315 -14.11 1.70 20.16
C ALA A 315 -14.21 2.26 21.59
N GLU A 316 -15.06 3.27 21.82
CA GLU A 316 -15.29 3.87 23.15
C GLU A 316 -15.75 2.82 24.17
N ALA A 317 -16.57 1.85 23.76
CA ALA A 317 -17.02 0.77 24.62
C ALA A 317 -15.86 -0.11 25.15
N LEU A 318 -14.78 -0.24 24.37
CA LEU A 318 -13.62 -1.06 24.75
C LEU A 318 -12.90 -0.51 25.99
N GLY A 319 -12.95 0.81 26.22
CA GLY A 319 -12.27 1.45 27.34
C GLY A 319 -10.74 1.46 27.20
N VAL A 320 -10.21 1.37 25.98
CA VAL A 320 -8.77 1.46 25.67
C VAL A 320 -8.49 2.65 24.76
N PRO A 321 -7.25 3.18 24.73
CA PRO A 321 -6.87 4.22 23.78
C PRO A 321 -7.06 3.73 22.34
N TYR A 322 -7.55 4.61 21.48
CA TYR A 322 -7.71 4.35 20.06
C TYR A 322 -7.30 5.56 19.22
N GLU A 323 -6.86 5.31 17.99
CA GLU A 323 -6.45 6.35 17.05
C GLU A 323 -7.47 6.48 15.92
N GLN A 324 -7.81 7.71 15.56
CA GLN A 324 -8.79 7.99 14.50
C GLN A 324 -8.09 8.36 13.19
N TRP A 325 -8.38 7.61 12.14
CA TRP A 325 -7.77 7.77 10.82
C TRP A 325 -8.85 8.16 9.82
N LYS A 326 -8.77 9.39 9.29
CA LYS A 326 -9.71 9.86 8.26
C LYS A 326 -9.72 8.94 7.03
N ILE A 327 -8.55 8.40 6.68
CA ILE A 327 -8.38 7.47 5.56
C ILE A 327 -9.02 6.10 5.79
N LEU A 328 -9.55 5.81 6.99
CA LEU A 328 -10.40 4.65 7.27
C LEU A 328 -11.90 4.94 7.13
N ASN A 329 -12.32 6.15 6.76
CA ASN A 329 -13.73 6.45 6.49
C ASN A 329 -14.27 5.57 5.36
N GLU A 330 -15.57 5.22 5.43
CA GLU A 330 -16.25 4.43 4.40
C GLU A 330 -16.10 5.07 3.02
N ILE A 331 -16.27 4.26 1.97
CA ILE A 331 -16.31 4.76 0.59
C ILE A 331 -17.33 5.89 0.45
N ASP A 332 -16.91 7.01 -0.12
CA ASP A 332 -17.78 8.16 -0.39
C ASP A 332 -18.72 7.84 -1.56
N ALA A 333 -20.03 7.76 -1.30
CA ALA A 333 -21.04 7.51 -2.33
C ALA A 333 -21.48 8.80 -3.08
N GLY A 334 -20.88 9.95 -2.78
CA GLY A 334 -21.13 11.23 -3.44
C GLY A 334 -22.61 11.62 -3.40
N VAL A 335 -23.21 11.83 -4.57
CA VAL A 335 -24.65 12.16 -4.68
C VAL A 335 -25.58 11.05 -4.19
N CYS A 336 -25.08 9.83 -3.98
CA CYS A 336 -25.85 8.67 -3.50
C CYS A 336 -25.74 8.45 -1.98
N GLU A 337 -25.06 9.34 -1.25
CA GLU A 337 -25.01 9.31 0.22
C GLU A 337 -26.43 9.35 0.83
N GLU A 338 -26.63 8.60 1.91
CA GLU A 338 -27.89 8.50 2.66
C GLU A 338 -29.10 8.02 1.85
N MET A 339 -28.86 7.29 0.75
CA MET A 339 -29.90 6.62 -0.05
C MET A 339 -29.89 5.11 0.15
N THR A 340 -31.03 4.46 -0.04
CA THR A 340 -31.08 3.00 -0.18
C THR A 340 -30.71 2.58 -1.61
N TYR A 341 -30.36 1.31 -1.82
CA TYR A 341 -30.07 0.81 -3.16
C TYR A 341 -31.29 0.90 -4.09
N GLU A 342 -32.51 0.71 -3.57
CA GLU A 342 -33.76 0.86 -4.33
C GLU A 342 -33.99 2.32 -4.75
N GLU A 343 -33.66 3.28 -3.87
CA GLU A 343 -33.73 4.70 -4.21
C GLU A 343 -32.72 5.08 -5.29
N ILE A 344 -31.50 4.56 -5.21
CA ILE A 344 -30.46 4.77 -6.23
C ILE A 344 -30.90 4.17 -7.56
N GLN A 345 -31.45 2.95 -7.57
CA GLN A 345 -31.94 2.30 -8.79
C GLN A 345 -33.06 3.12 -9.45
N ARG A 346 -33.95 3.73 -8.67
CA ARG A 346 -35.04 4.57 -9.18
C ARG A 346 -34.56 5.94 -9.66
N LYS A 347 -33.68 6.60 -8.92
CA LYS A 347 -33.21 7.97 -9.21
C LYS A 347 -32.09 8.02 -10.26
N TYR A 348 -31.20 7.03 -10.22
CA TYR A 348 -30.00 6.93 -11.05
C TYR A 348 -29.85 5.52 -11.65
N PRO A 349 -30.81 5.07 -12.49
CA PRO A 349 -30.84 3.70 -13.02
C PRO A 349 -29.58 3.35 -13.84
N GLU A 350 -29.06 4.30 -14.61
CA GLU A 350 -27.84 4.11 -15.39
C GLU A 350 -26.62 3.88 -14.50
N GLU A 351 -26.43 4.73 -13.48
CA GLU A 351 -25.30 4.61 -12.54
C GLU A 351 -25.38 3.32 -11.73
N PHE A 352 -26.59 2.89 -11.34
CA PHE A 352 -26.82 1.60 -10.68
C PHE A 352 -26.36 0.43 -11.57
N ALA A 353 -26.74 0.43 -12.84
CA ALA A 353 -26.34 -0.61 -13.79
C ALA A 353 -24.84 -0.62 -14.07
N LEU A 354 -24.23 0.56 -14.23
CA LEU A 354 -22.79 0.70 -14.46
C LEU A 354 -21.96 0.21 -13.28
N ARG A 355 -22.42 0.47 -12.05
CA ARG A 355 -21.80 -0.05 -10.84
C ARG A 355 -21.87 -1.57 -10.76
N ASP A 356 -22.95 -2.17 -11.24
CA ASP A 356 -23.09 -3.63 -11.24
C ASP A 356 -22.21 -4.32 -12.28
N GLN A 357 -21.98 -3.66 -13.42
CA GLN A 357 -21.10 -4.14 -14.48
C GLN A 357 -19.63 -4.09 -14.05
N GLU A 358 -19.17 -2.95 -13.52
CA GLU A 358 -17.75 -2.65 -13.28
C GLU A 358 -17.50 -2.09 -11.88
N LYS A 359 -17.93 -2.82 -10.84
CA LYS A 359 -17.99 -2.33 -9.45
C LYS A 359 -16.66 -1.82 -8.87
N TYR A 360 -15.52 -2.38 -9.30
CA TYR A 360 -14.21 -1.94 -8.82
C TYR A 360 -13.83 -0.56 -9.36
N LEU A 361 -14.04 -0.33 -10.66
CA LEU A 361 -13.65 0.88 -11.38
C LEU A 361 -14.76 1.96 -11.39
N TYR A 362 -16.00 1.58 -11.11
CA TYR A 362 -17.09 2.52 -11.00
C TYR A 362 -16.82 3.52 -9.87
N ARG A 363 -16.82 4.81 -10.23
CA ARG A 363 -16.72 5.93 -9.29
C ARG A 363 -18.09 6.57 -9.15
N TYR A 364 -18.58 6.71 -7.92
CA TYR A 364 -19.81 7.46 -7.67
C TYR A 364 -19.69 8.91 -8.15
N PRO A 365 -20.74 9.52 -8.74
CA PRO A 365 -20.69 10.94 -9.08
C PRO A 365 -20.46 11.80 -7.84
N GLY A 366 -19.35 12.53 -7.83
CA GLY A 366 -18.91 13.33 -6.67
C GLY A 366 -18.38 12.51 -5.49
N GLY A 367 -18.07 11.21 -5.68
CA GLY A 367 -17.56 10.31 -4.65
C GLY A 367 -16.37 9.46 -5.13
N GLU A 368 -16.23 8.26 -4.56
CA GLU A 368 -15.09 7.37 -4.74
C GLU A 368 -15.45 6.08 -5.53
N SER A 369 -14.43 5.45 -6.09
CA SER A 369 -14.43 4.04 -6.53
C SER A 369 -13.68 3.15 -5.54
N TYR A 370 -13.75 1.82 -5.69
CA TYR A 370 -12.87 0.94 -4.91
C TYR A 370 -11.39 1.14 -5.27
N GLN A 371 -11.08 1.54 -6.51
CA GLN A 371 -9.72 1.87 -6.91
C GLN A 371 -9.19 3.12 -6.15
N ASP A 372 -10.03 4.13 -5.95
CA ASP A 372 -9.68 5.32 -5.15
C ASP A 372 -9.47 4.94 -3.68
N LEU A 373 -10.32 4.06 -3.16
CA LEU A 373 -10.23 3.57 -1.79
C LEU A 373 -8.93 2.80 -1.54
N VAL A 374 -8.50 1.95 -2.48
CA VAL A 374 -7.21 1.25 -2.42
C VAL A 374 -6.05 2.24 -2.34
N GLN A 375 -6.05 3.29 -3.18
CA GLN A 375 -5.01 4.33 -3.14
C GLN A 375 -5.00 5.08 -1.80
N ARG A 376 -6.18 5.44 -1.27
CA ARG A 376 -6.32 6.11 0.03
C ARG A 376 -5.88 5.22 1.20
N LEU A 377 -6.04 3.90 1.10
CA LEU A 377 -5.70 2.95 2.15
C LEU A 377 -4.25 2.47 2.11
N GLU A 378 -3.46 2.84 1.09
CA GLU A 378 -2.05 2.46 1.00
C GLU A 378 -1.26 2.80 2.29
N PRO A 379 -1.38 4.01 2.90
CA PRO A 379 -0.69 4.30 4.16
C PRO A 379 -1.13 3.41 5.33
N VAL A 380 -2.41 2.99 5.37
CA VAL A 380 -2.90 2.05 6.39
C VAL A 380 -2.22 0.69 6.23
N ILE A 381 -2.07 0.20 5.00
CA ILE A 381 -1.39 -1.07 4.74
C ILE A 381 0.08 -1.01 5.17
N MET A 382 0.78 0.09 4.90
CA MET A 382 2.18 0.25 5.35
C MET A 382 2.29 0.18 6.86
N GLU A 383 1.35 0.79 7.56
CA GLU A 383 1.30 0.79 9.01
C GLU A 383 0.94 -0.59 9.57
N LEU A 384 -0.05 -1.29 9.00
CA LEU A 384 -0.35 -2.68 9.37
C LEU A 384 0.81 -3.65 9.07
N GLU A 385 1.64 -3.33 8.07
CA GLU A 385 2.84 -4.10 7.79
C GLU A 385 3.96 -3.86 8.79
N ARG A 386 3.96 -2.70 9.48
CA ARG A 386 4.96 -2.27 10.48
C ARG A 386 4.58 -2.62 11.92
N GLN A 387 3.30 -2.54 12.26
CA GLN A 387 2.81 -2.81 13.61
C GLN A 387 2.65 -4.31 13.89
N GLU A 388 2.69 -4.69 15.16
CA GLU A 388 2.39 -6.05 15.63
C GLU A 388 0.87 -6.27 15.75
N ASN A 389 0.32 -6.16 16.97
CA ASN A 389 -1.08 -6.46 17.23
C ASN A 389 -1.96 -5.22 17.01
N VAL A 390 -2.86 -5.29 16.03
CA VAL A 390 -3.75 -4.17 15.67
C VAL A 390 -5.18 -4.65 15.50
N LEU A 391 -6.14 -3.94 16.11
CA LEU A 391 -7.56 -4.03 15.84
C LEU A 391 -8.01 -2.82 15.01
N VAL A 392 -8.52 -3.07 13.81
CA VAL A 392 -9.08 -2.03 12.93
C VAL A 392 -10.59 -2.15 12.91
N ILE A 393 -11.28 -1.13 13.44
CA ILE A 393 -12.74 -0.99 13.43
C ILE A 393 -13.12 -0.03 12.31
N SER A 394 -13.62 -0.58 11.20
CA SER A 394 -13.85 0.17 9.96
C SER A 394 -15.25 -0.08 9.38
N HIS A 395 -15.36 -0.15 8.06
CA HIS A 395 -16.62 -0.19 7.32
C HIS A 395 -16.57 -1.27 6.23
N GLN A 396 -17.68 -1.45 5.51
CA GLN A 396 -17.80 -2.57 4.59
C GLN A 396 -16.83 -2.46 3.42
N ALA A 397 -16.77 -1.33 2.71
CA ALA A 397 -15.89 -1.22 1.54
C ALA A 397 -14.41 -1.15 1.95
N VAL A 398 -14.11 -0.45 3.06
CA VAL A 398 -12.76 -0.36 3.63
C VAL A 398 -12.23 -1.74 4.02
N MET A 399 -13.00 -2.50 4.81
CA MET A 399 -12.61 -3.83 5.26
C MET A 399 -12.41 -4.80 4.09
N ARG A 400 -13.21 -4.70 3.02
CA ARG A 400 -12.99 -5.46 1.78
C ARG A 400 -11.63 -5.18 1.17
N CYS A 401 -11.22 -3.91 1.08
CA CYS A 401 -9.93 -3.54 0.52
C CYS A 401 -8.76 -4.08 1.36
N LEU A 402 -8.84 -3.97 2.69
CA LEU A 402 -7.84 -4.51 3.62
C LEU A 402 -7.78 -6.04 3.53
N LEU A 403 -8.91 -6.72 3.52
CA LEU A 403 -8.97 -8.18 3.37
C LEU A 403 -8.39 -8.63 2.03
N ALA A 404 -8.69 -7.93 0.94
CA ALA A 404 -8.15 -8.27 -0.38
C ALA A 404 -6.63 -8.18 -0.42
N TYR A 405 -6.03 -7.23 0.29
CA TYR A 405 -4.57 -7.17 0.46
C TYR A 405 -4.03 -8.41 1.19
N PHE A 406 -4.55 -8.74 2.38
CA PHE A 406 -3.98 -9.84 3.16
C PHE A 406 -4.24 -11.23 2.56
N LEU A 407 -5.38 -11.39 1.87
CA LEU A 407 -5.83 -12.64 1.28
C LEU A 407 -5.49 -12.79 -0.20
N ASP A 408 -4.74 -11.84 -0.78
CA ASP A 408 -4.29 -11.84 -2.17
C ASP A 408 -5.47 -12.00 -3.15
N LYS A 409 -6.49 -11.15 -2.98
CA LYS A 409 -7.72 -11.16 -3.80
C LYS A 409 -7.62 -10.16 -4.94
N SER A 410 -8.11 -10.59 -6.11
CA SER A 410 -8.12 -9.78 -7.32
C SER A 410 -9.04 -8.56 -7.20
N ALA A 411 -8.83 -7.57 -8.07
CA ALA A 411 -9.71 -6.39 -8.19
C ALA A 411 -11.17 -6.77 -8.50
N ASP A 412 -11.39 -7.89 -9.18
CA ASP A 412 -12.72 -8.40 -9.53
C ASP A 412 -13.45 -9.00 -8.31
N GLU A 413 -12.72 -9.70 -7.43
CA GLU A 413 -13.27 -10.31 -6.22
C GLU A 413 -13.44 -9.30 -5.07
N LEU A 414 -12.54 -8.33 -4.97
CA LEU A 414 -12.43 -7.39 -3.84
C LEU A 414 -13.77 -6.72 -3.47
N PRO A 415 -14.54 -6.11 -4.40
CA PRO A 415 -15.83 -5.46 -4.08
C PRO A 415 -16.94 -6.41 -3.59
N TYR A 416 -16.71 -7.72 -3.66
CA TYR A 416 -17.69 -8.76 -3.32
C TYR A 416 -17.23 -9.66 -2.17
N LEU A 417 -16.10 -9.37 -1.51
CA LEU A 417 -15.72 -10.09 -0.30
C LEU A 417 -16.80 -9.91 0.78
N ARG A 418 -17.13 -11.01 1.48
CA ARG A 418 -18.10 -11.00 2.58
C ARG A 418 -17.42 -10.54 3.87
N CYS A 419 -17.96 -9.48 4.46
CA CYS A 419 -17.54 -8.88 5.72
C CYS A 419 -18.82 -8.55 6.53
N PRO A 420 -19.48 -9.58 7.10
CA PRO A 420 -20.72 -9.39 7.85
C PRO A 420 -20.52 -8.47 9.06
N LEU A 421 -21.60 -7.84 9.50
CA LEU A 421 -21.61 -7.13 10.78
C LEU A 421 -21.37 -8.11 11.93
N HIS A 422 -20.88 -7.57 13.04
CA HIS A 422 -20.69 -8.27 14.31
C HIS A 422 -19.76 -9.51 14.28
N THR A 423 -18.91 -9.59 13.26
CA THR A 423 -17.94 -10.67 13.07
C THR A 423 -16.52 -10.09 13.05
N ILE A 424 -15.62 -10.71 13.79
CA ILE A 424 -14.20 -10.37 13.83
C ILE A 424 -13.46 -11.27 12.85
N PHE A 425 -12.59 -10.68 12.03
CA PHE A 425 -11.69 -11.38 11.13
C PHE A 425 -10.31 -11.33 11.75
N LYS A 426 -9.86 -12.46 12.29
CA LYS A 426 -8.52 -12.64 12.85
C LYS A 426 -7.59 -13.11 11.75
N LEU A 427 -6.63 -12.27 11.43
CA LEU A 427 -5.62 -12.49 10.39
C LEU A 427 -4.28 -12.83 11.06
N THR A 428 -3.73 -13.98 10.70
CA THR A 428 -2.39 -14.39 11.14
C THR A 428 -1.49 -14.57 9.91
N PRO A 429 -0.60 -13.61 9.62
CA PRO A 429 0.36 -13.72 8.54
C PRO A 429 1.23 -14.97 8.68
N VAL A 430 1.43 -15.68 7.58
CA VAL A 430 2.28 -16.88 7.49
C VAL A 430 3.23 -16.75 6.29
N ALA A 431 4.22 -17.64 6.20
CA ALA A 431 5.30 -17.54 5.21
C ALA A 431 4.84 -17.37 3.74
N TYR A 432 3.67 -17.88 3.37
CA TYR A 432 3.14 -17.82 2.00
C TYR A 432 1.74 -17.23 1.89
N GLY A 433 1.28 -16.47 2.89
CA GLY A 433 -0.05 -15.86 2.86
C GLY A 433 -0.54 -15.40 4.21
N CYS A 434 -1.83 -15.53 4.45
CA CYS A 434 -2.45 -15.16 5.72
C CYS A 434 -3.54 -16.18 6.07
N LYS A 435 -3.53 -16.67 7.31
CA LYS A 435 -4.65 -17.45 7.84
C LYS A 435 -5.77 -16.48 8.22
N LEU A 436 -7.01 -16.85 7.92
CA LEU A 436 -8.21 -16.11 8.32
C LEU A 436 -9.06 -17.00 9.21
N GLU A 437 -9.40 -16.49 10.39
CA GLU A 437 -10.40 -17.05 11.28
C GLU A 437 -11.53 -16.02 11.46
N MET A 438 -12.79 -16.46 11.31
CA MET A 438 -13.97 -15.62 11.49
C MET A 438 -14.66 -15.96 12.79
N ILE A 439 -14.82 -14.96 13.65
CA ILE A 439 -15.36 -15.12 15.01
C ILE A 439 -16.61 -14.25 15.13
N SER A 440 -17.78 -14.88 15.18
CA SER A 440 -19.06 -14.19 15.40
C SER A 440 -19.29 -13.98 16.89
N LEU A 441 -19.68 -12.76 17.30
CA LEU A 441 -19.91 -12.44 18.71
C LEU A 441 -21.35 -12.68 19.18
N ASN A 442 -22.15 -13.45 18.43
CA ASN A 442 -23.52 -13.84 18.78
C ASN A 442 -24.46 -12.66 19.08
N VAL A 443 -24.26 -11.52 18.41
CA VAL A 443 -25.19 -10.39 18.40
C VAL A 443 -25.79 -10.29 17.00
N GLU A 444 -27.11 -10.39 16.87
CA GLU A 444 -27.78 -10.29 15.58
C GLU A 444 -27.52 -8.95 14.89
N ALA A 445 -27.48 -8.96 13.56
CA ALA A 445 -27.38 -7.77 12.72
C ALA A 445 -28.10 -7.99 11.39
N VAL A 446 -28.49 -6.89 10.74
CA VAL A 446 -28.93 -6.94 9.34
C VAL A 446 -27.80 -7.36 8.41
N ASP A 447 -28.15 -8.05 7.32
CA ASP A 447 -27.20 -8.29 6.23
C ASP A 447 -27.16 -7.08 5.29
N THR A 448 -25.95 -6.57 5.05
CA THR A 448 -25.67 -5.46 4.13
C THR A 448 -24.91 -5.92 2.89
N HIS A 449 -24.71 -7.23 2.73
CA HIS A 449 -24.08 -7.81 1.57
C HIS A 449 -25.03 -7.79 0.38
N ARG A 450 -24.49 -7.47 -0.80
CA ARG A 450 -25.19 -7.60 -2.08
C ARG A 450 -24.29 -8.35 -3.04
N ASP A 451 -24.74 -9.55 -3.41
CA ASP A 451 -24.02 -10.43 -4.32
C ASP A 451 -23.88 -9.79 -5.72
N LYS A 452 -22.95 -10.31 -6.51
CA LYS A 452 -22.79 -9.91 -7.91
C LYS A 452 -24.02 -10.37 -8.70
N PRO A 453 -24.72 -9.49 -9.44
CA PRO A 453 -25.88 -9.90 -10.24
C PRO A 453 -25.48 -10.94 -11.29
N SER A 454 -26.27 -12.01 -11.41
CA SER A 454 -26.02 -13.13 -12.33
C SER A 454 -26.08 -12.73 -13.81
N THR A 455 -26.87 -11.71 -14.15
CA THR A 455 -27.09 -11.23 -15.53
C THR A 455 -25.85 -10.63 -16.19
N VAL A 456 -24.85 -10.21 -15.40
CA VAL A 456 -23.60 -9.63 -15.92
C VAL A 456 -22.74 -10.68 -16.63
N ASN A 457 -22.94 -11.97 -16.37
CA ASN A 457 -22.21 -13.05 -17.06
C ASN A 457 -22.67 -13.28 -18.52
N ASN A 458 -23.85 -12.79 -18.91
CA ASN A 458 -24.45 -13.08 -20.23
C ASN A 458 -24.37 -11.92 -21.24
N LEU A 459 -23.99 -10.71 -20.81
CA LEU A 459 -23.72 -9.61 -21.73
C LEU A 459 -22.24 -9.68 -22.12
N LEU A 460 -22.02 -10.03 -23.39
CA LEU A 460 -20.71 -10.21 -24.00
C LEU A 460 -19.69 -9.15 -23.56
N LYS A 461 -18.44 -9.62 -23.41
CA LYS A 461 -17.17 -8.87 -23.48
C LYS A 461 -16.97 -8.13 -24.83
N SER A 462 -18.04 -7.83 -25.58
CA SER A 462 -18.02 -7.20 -26.89
C SER A 462 -18.73 -5.85 -26.86
N GLN A 463 -18.16 -4.91 -26.13
CA GLN A 463 -18.24 -3.46 -26.37
C GLN A 463 -17.56 -2.79 -25.19
N THR A 464 -16.36 -2.28 -25.40
CA THR A 464 -15.80 -1.24 -24.52
C THR A 464 -16.83 -0.11 -24.43
N PRO A 465 -17.39 0.21 -23.25
CA PRO A 465 -18.26 1.36 -23.14
C PRO A 465 -17.40 2.60 -23.42
N VAL A 466 -17.73 3.31 -24.50
CA VAL A 466 -17.23 4.66 -24.75
C VAL A 466 -17.82 5.54 -23.66
N ARG A 467 -17.03 5.87 -22.64
CA ARG A 467 -17.42 6.85 -21.62
C ARG A 467 -16.45 8.04 -21.69
N MET A 468 -17.04 9.20 -21.96
CA MET A 468 -16.38 10.50 -21.98
C MET A 468 -15.63 10.74 -20.65
N ARG A 469 -14.40 11.23 -20.74
CA ARG A 469 -13.70 11.89 -19.63
C ARG A 469 -14.66 12.83 -18.92
N ARG A 470 -14.91 12.61 -17.63
CA ARG A 470 -15.32 13.67 -16.70
C ARG A 470 -14.29 13.73 -15.58
N ASN A 471 -13.26 14.52 -15.88
CA ASN A 471 -12.30 15.21 -15.00
C ASN A 471 -11.34 14.32 -14.19
N SER A 472 -10.11 14.12 -14.66
CA SER A 472 -8.91 14.99 -14.55
C SER A 472 -8.15 14.73 -13.26
N PHE A 473 -7.03 14.00 -13.40
CA PHE A 473 -5.94 14.00 -12.44
C PHE A 473 -5.43 15.43 -12.27
N THR A 474 -5.90 16.09 -11.22
CA THR A 474 -5.30 17.33 -10.69
C THR A 474 -5.46 17.29 -9.18
N PRO A 475 -4.37 17.23 -8.39
CA PRO A 475 -4.45 17.45 -6.97
C PRO A 475 -4.57 18.95 -6.76
N LEU A 476 -5.78 19.48 -6.71
CA LEU A 476 -6.01 20.86 -6.33
C LEU A 476 -7.09 20.89 -5.25
N ALA A 477 -6.69 21.37 -4.08
CA ALA A 477 -7.61 21.94 -3.12
C ALA A 477 -8.34 23.09 -3.84
N SER A 478 -9.64 22.92 -4.12
CA SER A 478 -10.45 23.98 -4.70
C SER A 478 -11.07 24.84 -3.58
N PRO A 479 -10.94 26.18 -3.64
CA PRO A 479 -11.53 27.10 -2.69
C PRO A 479 -12.94 27.46 -3.14
N ASP A 480 -13.90 26.55 -3.01
CA ASP A 480 -15.32 26.89 -3.18
C ASP A 480 -16.18 26.08 -2.21
N THR A 481 -16.28 26.59 -0.99
CA THR A 481 -17.24 26.11 -0.01
C THR A 481 -18.58 26.77 -0.28
N VAL A 482 -19.49 26.04 -0.95
CA VAL A 482 -20.91 26.30 -0.82
C VAL A 482 -21.25 26.08 0.67
N LYS A 483 -21.40 27.18 1.42
CA LYS A 483 -21.78 27.16 2.83
C LYS A 483 -23.14 26.46 2.96
N ARG A 484 -23.13 25.19 3.38
CA ARG A 484 -24.32 24.54 3.94
C ARG A 484 -24.52 25.05 5.37
N PRO A 485 -25.75 25.41 5.79
CA PRO A 485 -25.99 25.96 7.11
C PRO A 485 -25.68 24.92 8.19
N ARG A 486 -24.89 25.33 9.19
CA ARG A 486 -24.65 24.56 10.42
C ARG A 486 -25.93 24.54 11.23
N ASN A 487 -26.57 23.37 11.34
CA ASN A 487 -27.56 23.16 12.40
C ASN A 487 -26.79 22.97 13.71
N TYR A 488 -26.91 23.95 14.61
CA TYR A 488 -26.36 23.89 15.95
C TYR A 488 -27.07 22.79 16.76
N SER A 489 -26.29 21.87 17.32
CA SER A 489 -26.72 21.06 18.45
C SER A 489 -26.91 21.95 19.67
N VAL A 490 -28.06 21.80 20.31
CA VAL A 490 -28.51 22.55 21.48
C VAL A 490 -27.64 22.18 22.69
N GLY A 491 -27.10 23.20 23.38
CA GLY A 491 -26.56 23.05 24.74
C GLY A 491 -25.21 23.70 24.99
N SER A 492 -25.17 25.02 25.15
CA SER A 492 -24.22 25.80 25.99
C SER A 492 -24.63 27.28 25.97
N GLN A 493 -24.83 27.91 27.14
CA GLN A 493 -25.24 29.31 27.28
C GLN A 493 -24.12 30.30 26.88
N PRO A 494 -24.42 31.45 26.23
CA PRO A 494 -23.44 32.47 25.93
C PRO A 494 -23.29 33.50 27.05
N LEU A 495 -22.04 33.91 27.34
CA LEU A 495 -21.71 35.12 28.09
C LEU A 495 -21.81 36.34 27.15
N ASN A 496 -22.50 37.40 27.60
CA ASN A 496 -22.71 38.65 26.85
C ASN A 496 -21.41 39.48 26.69
N PRO A 497 -21.16 40.08 25.51
CA PRO A 497 -20.20 41.15 25.35
C PRO A 497 -20.89 42.52 25.52
N ALA A 498 -20.29 43.41 26.30
CA ALA A 498 -20.66 44.82 26.36
C ALA A 498 -19.54 45.68 25.75
N GLY A 499 -19.93 46.66 24.93
CA GLY A 499 -19.16 47.88 24.71
C GLY A 499 -18.48 48.02 23.34
N SER A 500 -19.26 48.44 22.34
CA SER A 500 -18.76 49.21 21.19
C SER A 500 -18.11 50.52 21.67
N LEU A 501 -17.16 51.08 20.92
CA LEU A 501 -17.27 52.45 20.39
C LEU A 501 -16.14 52.74 19.36
N LEU A 502 -16.61 53.01 18.13
CA LEU A 502 -16.12 53.96 17.11
C LEU A 502 -14.82 53.62 16.33
N PHE A 503 -14.88 53.31 15.02
CA PHE A 503 -15.01 54.21 13.84
C PHE A 503 -13.89 55.27 13.79
N GLN A 504 -13.14 55.53 12.71
CA GLN A 504 -13.42 55.43 11.27
C GLN A 504 -12.11 55.75 10.48
N GLU A 505 -11.94 55.13 9.30
CA GLU A 505 -11.39 55.67 8.02
C GLU A 505 -10.15 56.61 8.01
N ALA A 506 -9.24 56.61 7.05
CA ALA A 506 -9.06 55.94 5.78
C ALA A 506 -7.66 56.31 5.23
N GLN A 507 -7.30 55.61 4.15
CA GLN A 507 -6.50 56.10 3.02
C GLN A 507 -4.96 56.19 3.12
N ASP A 508 -4.40 55.56 2.08
CA ASP A 508 -3.34 56.07 1.22
C ASP A 508 -1.86 55.74 1.52
N GLN A 509 -1.37 54.85 0.65
CA GLN A 509 -0.25 55.05 -0.28
C GLN A 509 0.90 54.04 -0.17
N GLN A 510 0.92 53.16 -1.17
CA GLN A 510 2.14 52.59 -1.74
C GLN A 510 3.12 53.72 -2.11
N LYS A 511 4.40 53.57 -1.75
CA LYS A 511 5.50 53.64 -2.71
C LYS A 511 6.87 53.35 -2.07
N LEU A 512 7.72 52.79 -2.92
CA LEU A 512 9.19 52.84 -2.93
C LEU A 512 9.97 51.80 -2.11
N GLN A 513 10.24 50.68 -2.78
CA GLN A 513 11.59 50.11 -2.82
C GLN A 513 12.58 51.17 -3.32
N GLU A 514 13.75 51.29 -2.66
CA GLU A 514 15.06 51.34 -3.33
C GLU A 514 16.25 51.34 -2.33
N SER A 515 17.33 50.65 -2.74
CA SER A 515 18.72 50.64 -2.22
C SER A 515 18.94 50.01 -0.83
N VAL A 516 19.69 48.92 -0.60
CA VAL A 516 21.03 48.48 -1.07
C VAL A 516 22.09 49.57 -0.88
N GLN A 517 22.84 49.53 0.24
CA GLN A 517 24.27 49.13 0.28
C GLN A 517 24.96 49.49 1.62
N ALA A 518 25.91 48.63 1.98
CA ALA A 518 27.18 48.92 2.68
C ALA A 518 27.24 49.01 4.22
N GLY A 519 28.29 48.37 4.76
CA GLY A 519 28.86 48.62 6.10
C GLY A 519 28.70 47.45 7.07
N GLU A 520 29.42 46.34 6.89
CA GLU A 520 30.69 46.05 7.60
C GLU A 520 30.75 46.42 9.10
N ILE A 521 30.88 45.35 9.90
CA ILE A 521 31.83 45.20 11.02
C ILE A 521 31.68 46.18 12.19
N ARG A 522 31.21 45.69 13.34
CA ARG A 522 32.06 45.57 14.56
C ARG A 522 31.39 44.76 15.66
N CYS A 523 32.05 43.66 15.99
CA CYS A 523 31.95 42.98 17.26
C CYS A 523 32.64 43.82 18.33
N SER A 524 31.99 44.08 19.46
CA SER A 524 32.67 44.45 20.69
C SER A 524 31.96 43.83 21.88
N HIS A 525 32.67 42.87 22.49
CA HIS A 525 32.45 42.40 23.84
C HIS A 525 32.23 43.53 24.83
N LEU A 526 31.26 43.36 25.72
CA LEU A 526 31.31 43.90 27.07
C LEU A 526 30.97 42.77 28.05
N ARG A 527 31.99 42.45 28.83
CA ARG A 527 32.00 41.56 29.99
C ARG A 527 31.32 42.23 31.19
N THR A 528 30.93 41.37 32.13
CA THR A 528 30.82 41.57 33.60
C THR A 528 29.73 42.55 34.05
N SER A 529 28.88 42.30 35.05
CA SER A 529 28.98 41.55 36.32
C SER A 529 27.54 41.56 36.91
N GLY A 530 26.99 40.48 37.50
CA GLY A 530 27.22 40.06 38.88
C GLY A 530 25.92 40.18 39.71
N LEU A 531 25.82 39.37 40.78
CA LEU A 531 24.76 39.24 41.82
C LEU A 531 23.85 38.00 41.62
N TYR A 532 24.17 36.83 42.18
CA TYR A 532 24.03 36.32 43.57
C TYR A 532 22.60 36.21 44.12
N LEU A 533 22.17 34.95 44.36
CA LEU A 533 21.37 34.38 45.47
C LEU A 533 20.80 33.04 44.96
N ASP A 534 21.49 31.92 45.13
CA ASP A 534 21.57 31.05 46.32
C ASP A 534 20.24 30.37 46.69
N SER A 535 20.17 29.06 46.40
CA SER A 535 19.53 28.07 47.27
C SER A 535 20.00 26.68 46.86
N GLN A 536 20.97 26.17 47.60
CA GLN A 536 21.42 24.78 47.59
C GLN A 536 20.34 23.82 48.10
N VAL A 537 20.20 22.66 47.46
CA VAL A 537 20.08 21.38 48.18
C VAL A 537 20.94 20.33 47.47
N ARG A 538 22.01 19.91 48.16
CA ARG A 538 22.88 18.77 47.84
C ARG A 538 22.13 17.47 48.06
N LEU A 539 22.49 16.41 47.32
CA LEU A 539 22.71 15.07 47.89
C LEU A 539 23.62 14.23 46.97
N THR A 540 24.89 14.15 47.41
CA THR A 540 25.81 12.99 47.41
C THR A 540 26.03 12.13 46.15
N VAL A 541 27.24 12.29 45.59
CA VAL A 541 27.99 11.32 44.79
C VAL A 541 28.69 10.31 45.72
N LYS A 542 28.74 9.03 45.32
CA LYS A 542 29.76 8.07 45.75
C LYS A 542 30.62 7.71 44.54
N GLU A 543 31.90 8.05 44.61
CA GLU A 543 32.94 7.69 43.66
C GLU A 543 33.42 6.25 43.88
N ALA A 544 33.75 5.55 42.78
CA ALA A 544 34.78 4.52 42.76
C ALA A 544 35.43 4.48 41.36
N VAL A 545 36.50 5.27 41.24
CA VAL A 545 37.80 5.01 40.60
C VAL A 545 37.85 4.23 39.24
N VAL A 546 38.30 4.99 38.23
CA VAL A 546 38.76 4.62 36.87
C VAL A 546 40.17 3.95 36.92
N PRO A 547 40.72 3.31 35.84
CA PRO A 547 41.36 4.10 34.78
C PRO A 547 41.25 3.55 33.32
N ASN A 548 41.06 4.53 32.42
CA ASN A 548 41.71 4.73 31.11
C ASN A 548 41.40 3.80 29.91
N LEU A 549 40.76 4.38 28.88
CA LEU A 549 41.47 4.91 27.70
C LEU A 549 40.54 5.69 26.74
N CYS A 550 41.08 6.81 26.24
CA CYS A 550 40.54 7.78 25.27
C CYS A 550 39.90 7.12 24.02
N SER A 551 38.93 7.71 23.31
CA SER A 551 38.96 9.04 22.68
C SER A 551 37.63 9.35 21.96
N GLU A 552 37.18 10.59 22.13
CA GLU A 552 36.55 11.50 21.16
C GLU A 552 35.35 11.04 20.30
N TRP A 553 34.17 11.58 20.66
CA TRP A 553 32.99 11.75 19.81
C TRP A 553 32.78 13.23 19.49
N PRO A 554 32.36 13.60 18.27
CA PRO A 554 31.61 14.83 18.07
C PRO A 554 30.23 14.61 17.43
N VAL A 555 29.24 15.18 18.13
CA VAL A 555 28.14 16.03 17.61
C VAL A 555 27.12 15.40 16.66
N ALA A 556 25.93 15.15 17.21
CA ALA A 556 24.69 14.91 16.47
C ALA A 556 24.17 16.21 15.83
N TYR A 557 23.97 16.19 14.51
CA TYR A 557 23.14 17.14 13.78
C TYR A 557 21.73 16.58 13.66
N ALA A 558 20.78 17.24 14.31
CA ALA A 558 19.35 17.08 14.05
C ALA A 558 18.97 18.01 12.90
N SER A 559 18.66 17.45 11.73
CA SER A 559 18.13 18.20 10.60
C SER A 559 16.62 17.97 10.47
N CYS A 560 15.87 19.01 10.84
CA CYS A 560 14.46 19.20 10.48
C CYS A 560 14.31 19.27 8.96
N PHE A 561 13.52 18.39 8.36
CA PHE A 561 13.01 18.58 7.00
C PHE A 561 11.65 19.27 7.07
N VAL A 562 11.66 20.56 6.72
CA VAL A 562 10.48 21.35 6.36
C VAL A 562 10.16 21.02 4.91
N LEU A 563 8.95 20.52 4.67
CA LEU A 563 8.39 20.32 3.33
C LEU A 563 8.02 21.69 2.73
N GLN A 564 8.53 21.97 1.54
CA GLN A 564 7.90 22.87 0.56
C GLN A 564 7.33 22.03 -0.56
#